data_AF-A0A3D5JE58-F1
#
_entry.id   AF-A0A3D5JE58-F1
#
_cell.length_a   1.000
_cell.length_b   1.000
_cell.length_c   1.000
_cell.angle_alpha   90.00
_cell.angle_beta   90.00
_cell.angle_gamma   90.00
#
_symmetry.space_group_name_H-M   'P 1'
#
loop_
_entity.id
_entity.type
_entity.pdbx_description
1 polymer ?
#
loop_
_entity_poly.entity_id
_entity_poly.type
_entity_poly.pdbx_seq_one_letter_code
_entity_poly.pdbx_strand_id
1 'polypeptide(L)'
;AEDRPKKLAMFCTGGIRCEKASALMQQMGFDEVYHLKGGILKYLEEVPAEDSRWQGECFVFDGRVAVDHDLRPGGYDMCHACRMPLSEEDKEHPAFSPGISCHHCIARHDADSRSRFAERQKQITLARQRGEDHLGRSPRKQAGDES
;
A
#
# COMPACT_ATOMS: atom_id res chain seq x y z
N ALA A 1 22.06 23.53 -16.85
CA ALA A 1 21.65 23.00 -15.54
C ALA A 1 22.73 22.02 -15.11
N GLU A 2 23.74 22.49 -14.38
CA GLU A 2 25.01 21.76 -14.17
C GLU A 2 24.95 20.65 -13.12
N ASP A 3 23.79 20.34 -12.55
CA ASP A 3 23.65 19.33 -11.48
C ASP A 3 22.64 18.21 -11.78
N ARG A 4 22.40 17.92 -13.07
CA ARG A 4 21.52 16.81 -13.46
C ARG A 4 22.29 15.49 -13.42
N PRO A 5 21.75 14.42 -12.79
CA PRO A 5 22.40 13.12 -12.82
C PRO A 5 22.52 12.60 -14.26
N LYS A 6 23.69 12.07 -14.60
CA LYS A 6 23.97 11.52 -15.94
C LYS A 6 23.06 10.34 -16.27
N LYS A 7 22.76 9.50 -15.26
CA LYS A 7 21.88 8.33 -15.36
C LYS A 7 20.78 8.41 -14.33
N LEU A 8 19.53 8.22 -14.78
CA LEU A 8 18.35 8.16 -13.93
C LEU A 8 17.72 6.77 -14.04
N ALA A 9 17.71 6.03 -12.94
CA ALA A 9 16.99 4.75 -12.83
C ALA A 9 15.74 4.94 -11.97
N MET A 10 14.59 4.52 -12.48
CA MET A 10 13.29 4.65 -11.80
C MET A 10 12.63 3.29 -11.60
N PHE A 11 11.84 3.17 -10.53
CA PHE A 11 11.01 2.00 -10.29
C PHE A 11 9.71 2.40 -9.59
N CYS A 12 8.70 1.56 -9.76
CA CYS A 12 7.44 1.64 -9.03
C CYS A 12 6.88 0.22 -8.86
N THR A 13 5.83 0.05 -8.07
CA THR A 13 5.26 -1.27 -7.72
C THR A 13 5.12 -2.22 -8.93
N GLY A 14 4.44 -1.78 -10.00
CA GLY A 14 4.17 -2.61 -11.19
C GLY A 14 4.64 -2.00 -12.52
N GLY A 15 5.59 -1.07 -12.52
CA GLY A 15 6.19 -0.50 -13.74
C GLY A 15 5.40 0.60 -14.46
N ILE A 16 4.05 0.55 -14.48
CA ILE A 16 3.21 1.44 -15.31
C ILE A 16 3.45 2.95 -15.12
N ARG A 17 3.75 3.41 -13.89
CA ARG A 17 4.06 4.83 -13.64
C ARG A 17 5.40 5.22 -14.24
N CYS A 18 6.38 4.32 -14.17
CA CYS A 18 7.71 4.56 -14.72
C CYS A 18 7.71 4.53 -16.24
N GLU A 19 6.90 3.69 -16.89
CA GLU A 19 6.75 3.71 -18.35
C GLU A 19 6.32 5.10 -18.86
N LYS A 20 5.32 5.70 -18.19
CA LYS A 20 4.86 7.06 -18.53
C LYS A 20 5.88 8.13 -18.12
N ALA A 21 6.45 8.02 -16.93
CA ALA A 21 7.39 9.01 -16.41
C ALA A 21 8.70 9.05 -17.20
N SER A 22 9.17 7.92 -17.76
CA SER A 22 10.40 7.87 -18.55
C SER A 22 10.34 8.80 -19.76
N ALA A 23 9.22 8.84 -20.47
CA ALA A 23 9.02 9.75 -21.60
C ALA A 23 9.08 11.23 -21.16
N LEU A 24 8.46 11.55 -20.01
CA LEU A 24 8.50 12.90 -19.44
C LEU A 24 9.92 13.31 -19.02
N MET A 25 10.68 12.42 -18.39
CA MET A 25 12.06 12.70 -17.98
C MET A 25 12.96 12.97 -19.20
N GLN A 26 12.80 12.20 -20.28
CA GLN A 26 13.52 12.47 -21.54
C GLN A 26 13.16 13.85 -22.10
N GLN A 27 11.87 14.23 -22.10
CA GLN A 27 11.45 15.57 -22.54
C GLN A 27 12.01 16.69 -21.66
N MET A 28 12.22 16.45 -20.37
CA MET A 28 12.88 17.40 -19.47
C MET A 28 14.40 17.48 -19.70
N GLY A 29 14.96 16.66 -20.59
CA GLY A 29 16.35 16.64 -21.02
C GLY A 29 17.26 15.72 -20.20
N PHE A 30 16.71 14.67 -19.58
CA PHE A 30 17.55 13.59 -19.04
C PHE A 30 17.97 12.67 -20.18
N ASP A 31 19.28 12.50 -20.35
CA ASP A 31 19.85 11.77 -21.50
C ASP A 31 19.74 10.24 -21.33
N GLU A 32 20.13 9.71 -20.16
CA GLU A 32 20.08 8.28 -19.86
C GLU A 32 18.99 7.96 -18.82
N VAL A 33 17.77 7.70 -19.30
CA VAL A 33 16.61 7.34 -18.45
C VAL A 33 16.31 5.84 -18.56
N TYR A 34 16.34 5.15 -17.44
CA TYR A 34 16.03 3.73 -17.31
C TYR A 34 14.88 3.53 -16.33
N HIS A 35 14.09 2.48 -16.54
CA HIS A 35 13.15 2.00 -15.54
C HIS A 35 13.25 0.50 -15.33
N LEU A 36 12.83 0.04 -14.15
CA LEU A 36 12.66 -1.37 -13.85
C LEU A 36 11.43 -1.91 -14.59
N LYS A 37 11.65 -2.69 -15.64
CA LYS A 37 10.58 -3.30 -16.44
C LYS A 37 9.76 -4.26 -15.57
N GLY A 38 8.44 -4.08 -15.55
CA GLY A 38 7.54 -4.85 -14.66
C GLY A 38 7.52 -4.38 -13.20
N GLY A 39 8.36 -3.42 -12.83
CA GLY A 39 8.38 -2.83 -11.49
C GLY A 39 8.95 -3.75 -10.39
N ILE A 40 8.74 -3.32 -9.15
CA ILE A 40 9.25 -4.01 -7.95
C ILE A 40 8.69 -5.43 -7.87
N LEU A 41 7.39 -5.64 -8.14
CA LEU A 41 6.79 -6.97 -7.98
C LEU A 41 7.44 -8.03 -8.89
N LYS A 42 7.73 -7.65 -10.14
CA LYS A 42 8.45 -8.53 -11.07
C LYS A 42 9.90 -8.77 -10.63
N TYR A 43 10.55 -7.76 -10.06
CA TYR A 43 11.90 -7.91 -9.51
C TYR A 43 11.93 -8.89 -8.34
N LEU A 44 10.98 -8.81 -7.41
CA LEU A 44 10.88 -9.75 -6.28
C LEU A 44 10.59 -11.19 -6.75
N GLU A 45 9.82 -11.35 -7.83
CA GLU A 45 9.55 -12.66 -8.45
C GLU A 45 10.79 -13.28 -9.11
N GLU A 46 11.61 -12.48 -9.80
CA GLU A 46 12.72 -12.97 -10.62
C GLU A 46 14.06 -13.04 -9.87
N VAL A 47 14.26 -12.24 -8.82
CA VAL A 47 15.54 -12.12 -8.11
C VAL A 47 15.46 -12.82 -6.74
N PRO A 48 16.31 -13.84 -6.48
CA PRO A 48 16.40 -14.49 -5.18
C PRO A 48 16.69 -13.50 -4.04
N ALA A 49 16.18 -13.77 -2.85
CA ALA A 49 16.31 -12.87 -1.69
C ALA A 49 17.79 -12.63 -1.31
N GLU A 50 18.65 -13.64 -1.46
CA GLU A 50 20.10 -13.56 -1.21
C GLU A 50 20.83 -12.59 -2.15
N ASP A 51 20.31 -12.37 -3.35
CA ASP A 51 20.88 -11.47 -4.38
C ASP A 51 20.10 -10.13 -4.47
N SER A 52 19.03 -10.01 -3.69
CA SER A 52 18.13 -8.87 -3.72
C SER A 52 18.75 -7.63 -3.08
N ARG A 53 18.51 -6.48 -3.70
CA ARG A 53 18.79 -5.16 -3.13
C ARG A 53 17.56 -4.53 -2.47
N TRP A 54 16.41 -5.21 -2.54
CA TRP A 54 15.20 -4.74 -1.91
C TRP A 54 15.27 -4.92 -0.39
N GLN A 55 14.75 -3.95 0.36
CA GLN A 55 14.73 -3.97 1.82
C GLN A 55 13.32 -3.61 2.30
N GLY A 56 12.82 -4.36 3.28
CA GLY A 56 11.46 -4.21 3.79
C GLY A 56 10.40 -4.77 2.83
N GLU A 57 9.22 -4.17 2.85
CA GLU A 57 8.03 -4.68 2.14
C GLU A 57 7.58 -3.73 1.03
N CYS A 58 6.97 -4.28 -0.01
CA CYS A 58 6.49 -3.52 -1.17
C CYS A 58 5.01 -3.18 -1.02
N PHE A 59 4.69 -1.89 -0.91
CA PHE A 59 3.31 -1.42 -0.82
C PHE A 59 2.48 -1.79 -2.06
N VAL A 60 1.27 -2.35 -1.82
CA VAL A 60 0.29 -2.76 -2.83
C VAL A 60 -1.08 -2.13 -2.56
N PHE A 61 -1.82 -1.85 -3.63
CA PHE A 61 -3.09 -1.11 -3.58
C PHE A 61 -4.30 -2.03 -3.37
N ASP A 62 -4.20 -2.95 -2.43
CA ASP A 62 -5.29 -3.86 -2.06
C ASP A 62 -5.28 -4.17 -0.55
N GLY A 63 -6.11 -5.12 -0.12
CA GLY A 63 -6.27 -5.47 1.28
C GLY A 63 -5.00 -6.00 1.96
N ARG A 64 -3.97 -6.39 1.22
CA ARG A 64 -2.69 -6.85 1.76
C ARG A 64 -1.82 -5.71 2.28
N VAL A 65 -2.04 -4.48 1.82
CA VAL A 65 -1.27 -3.25 2.14
C VAL A 65 0.18 -3.29 1.67
N ALA A 66 0.92 -4.34 1.99
CA ALA A 66 2.27 -4.60 1.53
C ALA A 66 2.49 -6.09 1.26
N VAL A 67 3.56 -6.41 0.54
CA VAL A 67 4.04 -7.78 0.35
C VAL A 67 5.53 -7.90 0.67
N ASP A 68 5.92 -9.05 1.19
CA ASP A 68 7.33 -9.39 1.43
C ASP A 68 8.06 -9.75 0.13
N HIS A 69 9.33 -10.18 0.25
CA HIS A 69 10.15 -10.60 -0.90
C HIS A 69 9.56 -11.83 -1.61
N ASP A 70 8.87 -12.70 -0.87
CA ASP A 70 8.20 -13.90 -1.41
C ASP A 70 6.80 -13.58 -1.98
N LEU A 71 6.44 -12.30 -2.11
CA LEU A 71 5.14 -11.80 -2.57
C LEU A 71 3.95 -12.24 -1.69
N ARG A 72 4.22 -12.64 -0.45
CA ARG A 72 3.20 -12.96 0.55
C ARG A 72 2.72 -11.67 1.23
N PRO A 73 1.49 -11.63 1.79
CA PRO A 73 1.05 -10.49 2.58
C PRO A 73 2.05 -10.17 3.68
N GLY A 74 2.44 -8.90 3.76
CA GLY A 74 3.42 -8.41 4.73
C GLY A 74 2.82 -8.09 6.10
N GLY A 75 3.63 -7.47 6.96
CA GLY A 75 3.28 -7.13 8.34
C GLY A 75 2.61 -5.76 8.53
N TYR A 76 2.34 -5.01 7.46
CA TYR A 76 1.65 -3.73 7.56
C TYR A 76 0.14 -3.89 7.43
N ASP A 77 -0.59 -3.18 8.29
CA ASP A 77 -2.01 -2.92 8.15
C ASP A 77 -2.27 -1.48 7.68
N MET A 78 -3.49 -1.18 7.24
CA MET A 78 -3.83 0.16 6.78
C MET A 78 -4.72 0.88 7.79
N CYS A 79 -4.29 2.07 8.23
CA CYS A 79 -5.16 2.96 8.99
C CYS A 79 -6.40 3.33 8.16
N HIS A 80 -7.59 2.89 8.58
CA HIS A 80 -8.82 3.18 7.83
C HIS A 80 -9.28 4.65 7.93
N ALA A 81 -8.65 5.47 8.79
CA ALA A 81 -8.89 6.91 8.85
C ALA A 81 -8.08 7.67 7.79
N CYS A 82 -6.76 7.46 7.73
CA CYS A 82 -5.86 8.26 6.90
C CYS A 82 -5.14 7.50 5.78
N ARG A 83 -5.37 6.19 5.64
CA ARG A 83 -4.76 5.31 4.62
C ARG A 83 -3.23 5.20 4.69
N MET A 84 -2.64 5.52 5.84
CA MET A 84 -1.22 5.24 6.08
C MET A 84 -1.05 3.77 6.47
N PRO A 85 -0.03 3.07 5.92
CA PRO A 85 0.42 1.80 6.47
C PRO A 85 0.85 1.96 7.93
N LEU A 86 0.57 0.96 8.75
CA LEU A 86 0.95 0.87 10.15
C LEU A 86 1.59 -0.50 10.38
N SER A 87 2.79 -0.52 10.94
CA SER A 87 3.40 -1.74 11.48
C SER A 87 2.65 -2.18 12.74
N GLU A 88 2.96 -3.37 13.27
CA GLU A 88 2.43 -3.79 14.58
C GLU A 88 2.86 -2.84 15.70
N GLU A 89 4.12 -2.35 15.69
CA GLU A 89 4.62 -1.37 16.66
C GLU A 89 3.83 -0.06 16.61
N ASP A 90 3.47 0.41 15.41
CA ASP A 90 2.64 1.62 15.26
C ASP A 90 1.24 1.49 15.89
N LYS A 91 0.71 0.27 15.97
CA LYS A 91 -0.59 -0.01 16.60
C LYS A 91 -0.50 -0.01 18.13
N GLU A 92 0.68 -0.15 18.71
CA GLU A 92 0.88 -0.05 20.16
C GLU A 92 0.90 1.42 20.64
N HIS A 93 1.07 2.37 19.72
CA HIS A 93 1.09 3.79 20.04
C HIS A 93 -0.24 4.26 20.68
N PRO A 94 -0.25 5.09 21.74
CA PRO A 94 -1.48 5.52 22.44
C PRO A 94 -2.53 6.22 21.57
N ALA A 95 -2.10 6.83 20.47
CA ALA A 95 -2.97 7.49 19.49
C ALA A 95 -3.65 6.51 18.51
N PHE A 96 -3.28 5.23 18.54
CA PHE A 96 -3.92 4.21 17.72
C PHE A 96 -5.27 3.83 18.30
N SER A 97 -6.29 3.92 17.44
CA SER A 97 -7.62 3.44 17.73
C SER A 97 -8.14 2.78 16.45
N PRO A 98 -8.40 1.46 16.45
CA PRO A 98 -8.77 0.72 15.25
C PRO A 98 -9.87 1.42 14.46
N GLY A 99 -9.58 1.69 13.18
CA GLY A 99 -10.53 2.35 12.27
C GLY A 99 -10.77 3.85 12.50
N ILE A 100 -10.25 4.44 13.58
CA ILE A 100 -10.56 5.81 14.03
C ILE A 100 -9.35 6.74 13.90
N SER A 101 -8.18 6.32 14.40
CA SER A 101 -6.98 7.17 14.40
C SER A 101 -5.69 6.36 14.50
N CYS A 102 -4.58 7.01 14.15
CA CYS A 102 -3.22 6.53 14.40
C CYS A 102 -2.31 7.72 14.73
N HIS A 103 -1.06 7.44 15.09
CA HIS A 103 -0.07 8.46 15.42
C HIS A 103 0.15 9.48 14.27
N HIS A 104 -0.04 9.07 13.01
CA HIS A 104 0.06 9.99 11.88
C HIS A 104 -1.11 10.96 11.74
N CYS A 105 -2.33 10.62 12.19
CA CYS A 105 -3.55 11.35 11.83
C CYS A 105 -4.38 11.86 13.00
N ILE A 106 -4.00 11.54 14.24
CA ILE A 106 -4.72 11.97 15.44
C ILE A 106 -4.95 13.49 15.48
N ALA A 107 -3.96 14.28 15.04
CA ALA A 107 -4.03 15.75 14.98
C ALA A 107 -4.59 16.30 13.66
N ARG A 108 -4.77 15.46 12.63
CA ARG A 108 -5.26 15.89 11.30
C ARG A 108 -6.78 15.89 11.20
N HIS A 109 -7.45 15.08 12.01
CA HIS A 109 -8.91 14.96 12.00
C HIS A 109 -9.52 15.68 13.20
N ASP A 110 -10.68 16.29 12.99
CA ASP A 110 -11.48 16.90 14.06
C ASP A 110 -12.36 15.85 14.77
N ALA A 111 -13.10 16.31 15.79
CA ALA A 111 -13.98 15.45 16.58
C ALA A 111 -15.08 14.82 15.72
N ASP A 112 -15.66 15.59 14.80
CA ASP A 112 -16.74 15.13 13.92
C ASP A 112 -16.25 14.04 12.97
N SER A 113 -15.08 14.21 12.36
CA SER A 113 -14.47 13.18 11.51
C SER A 113 -14.18 11.90 12.30
N ARG A 114 -13.62 12.02 13.51
CA ARG A 114 -13.37 10.86 14.37
C ARG A 114 -14.66 10.13 14.75
N SER A 115 -15.74 10.87 15.03
CA SER A 115 -17.05 10.27 15.33
C SER A 115 -17.60 9.45 14.16
N ARG A 116 -17.51 9.98 12.92
CA ARG A 116 -17.92 9.24 11.71
C ARG A 116 -17.06 7.99 11.48
N PHE A 117 -15.76 8.07 11.75
CA PHE A 117 -14.85 6.94 11.62
C PHE A 117 -15.16 5.85 12.66
N ALA A 118 -15.47 6.25 13.89
CA ALA A 118 -15.89 5.34 14.95
C ALA A 118 -17.19 4.63 14.61
N GLU A 119 -18.17 5.35 14.08
CA GLU A 119 -19.44 4.73 13.66
C GLU A 119 -19.22 3.73 12.51
N ARG A 120 -18.40 4.07 11.50
CA ARG A 120 -18.02 3.11 10.45
C ARG A 120 -17.35 1.87 11.04
N GLN A 121 -16.39 2.05 11.96
CA GLN A 121 -15.70 0.92 12.59
C GLN A 121 -16.67 0.04 13.38
N LYS A 122 -17.61 0.65 14.10
CA LYS A 122 -18.66 -0.07 14.82
C LYS A 122 -19.51 -0.92 13.87
N GLN A 123 -19.94 -0.37 12.74
CA GLN A 123 -20.70 -1.13 11.74
C GLN A 123 -19.90 -2.30 11.13
N ILE A 124 -18.59 -2.11 10.88
CA ILE A 124 -17.68 -3.18 10.46
C ILE A 124 -17.60 -4.29 11.52
N THR A 125 -17.39 -3.93 12.78
CA THR A 125 -17.28 -4.89 13.88
C THR A 125 -18.58 -5.68 14.06
N LEU A 126 -19.73 -5.01 14.01
CA LEU A 126 -21.05 -5.66 14.13
C LEU A 126 -21.32 -6.63 12.96
N ALA A 127 -20.96 -6.26 11.72
CA ALA A 127 -21.11 -7.16 10.58
C ALA A 127 -20.23 -8.41 10.74
N ARG A 128 -18.96 -8.25 11.16
CA ARG A 128 -18.05 -9.37 11.44
C ARG A 128 -18.60 -10.31 12.50
N GLN A 129 -19.20 -9.77 13.56
CA GLN A 129 -19.85 -10.57 14.61
C GLN A 129 -21.05 -11.39 14.10
N ARG A 130 -21.72 -10.90 13.05
CA ARG A 130 -22.80 -11.63 12.36
C ARG A 130 -22.31 -12.56 11.25
N GLY A 131 -21.00 -12.61 10.98
CA GLY A 131 -20.44 -13.35 9.83
C GLY A 131 -20.72 -12.69 8.47
N GLU A 132 -21.13 -11.42 8.46
CA GLU A 132 -21.46 -10.65 7.26
C GLU A 132 -20.28 -9.78 6.81
N ASP A 133 -20.17 -9.55 5.49
CA ASP A 133 -19.19 -8.62 4.93
C ASP A 133 -19.77 -7.20 4.90
N HIS A 134 -19.12 -6.24 5.58
CA HIS A 134 -19.56 -4.83 5.60
C HIS A 134 -19.13 -4.02 4.36
N LEU A 135 -18.01 -4.38 3.73
CA LEU A 135 -17.41 -3.63 2.63
C LEU A 135 -17.30 -4.50 1.38
N GLY A 136 -18.28 -4.39 0.49
CA GLY A 136 -18.29 -5.00 -0.85
C GLY A 136 -18.22 -6.53 -0.82
N ARG A 137 -19.21 -7.21 -1.41
CA ARG A 137 -19.09 -8.65 -1.67
C ARG A 137 -17.78 -8.88 -2.43
N SER A 138 -16.86 -9.66 -1.86
CA SER A 138 -15.71 -10.15 -2.62
C SER A 138 -16.26 -10.95 -3.80
N PRO A 139 -15.91 -10.63 -5.06
CA PRO A 139 -16.37 -11.41 -6.21
C PRO A 139 -15.94 -12.88 -6.13
N ARG A 140 -14.96 -13.22 -5.26
CA ARG A 140 -14.56 -14.60 -4.99
C ARG A 140 -15.54 -15.40 -4.14
N LYS A 141 -16.39 -14.76 -3.32
CA LYS A 141 -17.42 -15.46 -2.52
C LYS A 141 -18.67 -15.84 -3.32
N GLN A 142 -18.85 -15.32 -4.54
CA GLN A 142 -19.97 -15.69 -5.40
C GLN A 142 -19.76 -17.00 -6.18
N ALA A 143 -18.53 -17.49 -6.29
CA ALA A 143 -18.20 -18.67 -7.11
C ALA A 143 -18.24 -20.01 -6.35
N GLY A 144 -18.68 -20.01 -5.08
CA GLY A 144 -18.59 -21.19 -4.19
C GLY A 144 -19.93 -21.73 -3.66
N ASP A 145 -21.07 -21.18 -4.09
CA ASP A 145 -22.40 -21.50 -3.53
C ASP A 145 -23.43 -21.89 -4.63
N GLU A 146 -22.95 -22.32 -5.80
CA GLU A 146 -23.76 -23.04 -6.79
C GLU A 146 -23.25 -24.49 -6.86
N SER A 147 -23.85 -25.35 -6.03
CA SER A 147 -23.92 -26.80 -6.20
C SER A 147 -25.39 -27.20 -6.24
#